data_AF-A0A1D1W4U6-F1
#
_entry.id   AF-A0A1D1W4U6-F1
#
_cell.length_a   1.000
_cell.length_b   1.000
_cell.length_c   1.000
_cell.angle_alpha   90.00
_cell.angle_beta   90.00
_cell.angle_gamma   90.00
#
_symmetry.space_group_name_H-M   'P 1'
#
loop_
_entity.id
_entity.type
_entity.pdbx_description
1 polymer ?
#
loop_
_entity_poly.entity_id
_entity_poly.type
_entity_poly.pdbx_seq_one_letter_code
_entity_poly.pdbx_strand_id
1 'polypeptide(L)'
;MTATLRVDEYELEGLELLWLKVVGWKMIAVVGVLCAPGYDMEVFAKLRTSLQKIPPYLRRNLILLDDFNCPDIDWKDMSAKQPRTRELLSVIKEFGLFQRVRGVTRLSLVRQVNILPKLTFSNDHCGLHCLVKVWTVNFPTPPKPIWVLETGCQNNSVKKWLAWT
;
A
#
# COMPACT_ATOMS: atom_id res chain seq x y z
N MET A 1 -14.25 12.88 -9.67
CA MET A 1 -13.14 12.63 -8.73
C MET A 1 -12.14 11.76 -9.48
N THR A 2 -10.93 12.25 -9.73
CA THR A 2 -9.95 11.55 -10.59
C THR A 2 -8.84 11.00 -9.70
N ALA A 3 -8.81 9.68 -9.51
CA ALA A 3 -7.65 9.02 -8.91
C ALA A 3 -6.60 8.83 -10.01
N THR A 4 -5.34 9.18 -9.73
CA THR A 4 -4.25 8.89 -10.65
C THR A 4 -3.56 7.62 -10.19
N LEU A 5 -3.44 6.65 -11.11
CA LEU A 5 -2.64 5.45 -10.91
C LEU A 5 -1.24 5.71 -11.44
N ARG A 6 -0.23 5.48 -10.61
CA ARG A 6 1.17 5.46 -11.03
C ARG A 6 1.74 4.10 -10.68
N VAL A 7 2.38 3.46 -11.65
CA VAL A 7 3.24 2.31 -11.37
C VAL A 7 4.50 2.86 -10.73
N ASP A 8 4.87 2.37 -9.54
CA ASP A 8 6.07 2.81 -8.84
C ASP A 8 7.17 1.75 -8.98
N GLU A 9 8.42 2.20 -9.16
CA GLU A 9 9.63 1.37 -9.31
C GLU A 9 10.10 0.74 -7.99
N TYR A 10 9.25 -0.08 -7.36
CA TYR A 10 9.66 -0.94 -6.23
C TYR A 10 9.95 -2.38 -6.66
N GLU A 11 9.96 -2.60 -7.98
CA GLU A 11 10.24 -3.89 -8.60
C GLU A 11 11.61 -4.44 -8.18
N LEU A 12 11.68 -5.76 -8.12
CA LEU A 12 12.88 -6.52 -7.83
C LEU A 12 12.99 -7.60 -8.89
N GLU A 13 14.20 -7.77 -9.40
CA GLU A 13 14.50 -8.81 -10.38
C GLU A 13 14.19 -10.20 -9.79
N GLY A 14 13.46 -11.02 -10.55
CA GLY A 14 13.08 -12.37 -10.13
C GLY A 14 12.02 -12.42 -9.01
N LEU A 15 11.29 -11.34 -8.76
CA LEU A 15 10.09 -11.32 -7.92
C LEU A 15 8.90 -10.88 -8.78
N GLU A 16 7.89 -11.75 -8.91
CA GLU A 16 6.64 -11.42 -9.62
C GLU A 16 5.75 -10.53 -8.74
N LEU A 17 6.13 -9.25 -8.60
CA LEU A 17 5.47 -8.27 -7.75
C LEU A 17 5.25 -6.96 -8.48
N LEU A 18 3.98 -6.55 -8.58
CA LEU A 18 3.57 -5.24 -9.09
C LEU A 18 3.22 -4.31 -7.94
N TRP A 19 3.81 -3.12 -7.92
CA TRP A 19 3.41 -2.04 -7.02
C TRP A 19 2.70 -0.90 -7.75
N LEU A 20 1.56 -0.52 -7.21
CA LEU A 20 0.71 0.56 -7.70
C LEU A 20 0.54 1.61 -6.61
N LYS A 21 0.91 2.84 -6.92
CA LYS A 21 0.61 3.99 -6.07
C LYS A 21 -0.66 4.67 -6.55
N VAL A 22 -1.64 4.68 -5.66
CA VAL A 22 -2.95 5.29 -5.88
C VAL A 22 -2.93 6.65 -5.21
N VAL A 23 -3.01 7.72 -6.00
CA VAL A 23 -3.07 9.10 -5.50
C VAL A 23 -4.48 9.65 -5.70
N GLY A 24 -5.13 9.95 -4.58
CA GLY A 24 -6.44 10.59 -4.52
C GLY A 24 -6.41 11.95 -3.81
N TRP A 25 -7.55 12.63 -3.79
CA TRP A 25 -7.73 13.92 -3.12
C TRP A 25 -7.55 13.73 -1.59
N LYS A 26 -6.36 14.02 -1.07
CA LYS A 26 -5.91 13.80 0.33
C LYS A 26 -5.61 12.35 0.73
N MET A 27 -5.41 11.44 -0.21
CA MET A 27 -5.08 10.05 0.09
C MET A 27 -3.95 9.56 -0.81
N ILE A 28 -3.01 8.83 -0.22
CA ILE A 28 -2.01 8.07 -0.96
C ILE A 28 -2.02 6.66 -0.39
N ALA A 29 -2.21 5.67 -1.25
CA ALA A 29 -2.11 4.25 -0.94
C ALA A 29 -1.08 3.58 -1.85
N VAL A 30 -0.48 2.51 -1.34
CA VAL A 30 0.39 1.63 -2.12
C VAL A 30 -0.25 0.25 -2.13
N VAL A 31 -0.50 -0.27 -3.33
CA VAL A 31 -1.11 -1.58 -3.55
C VAL A 31 -0.07 -2.48 -4.18
N GLY A 32 0.26 -3.58 -3.53
CA GLY A 32 1.12 -4.64 -4.04
C GLY A 32 0.28 -5.83 -4.49
N VAL A 33 0.56 -6.35 -5.68
CA VAL A 33 0.07 -7.65 -6.14
C VAL A 33 1.29 -8.54 -6.33
N LEU A 34 1.45 -9.51 -5.43
CA LEU A 34 2.51 -10.51 -5.49
C LEU A 34 1.95 -11.79 -6.13
N CYS A 35 2.79 -12.51 -6.84
CA CYS A 35 2.60 -13.93 -7.13
C CYS A 35 3.69 -14.71 -6.40
N ALA A 36 3.31 -15.49 -5.39
CA ALA A 36 4.24 -16.31 -4.61
C ALA A 36 4.03 -17.80 -4.85
N PRO A 37 4.59 -18.37 -5.94
CA PRO A 37 4.48 -19.80 -6.19
C PRO A 37 5.03 -20.62 -5.01
N GLY A 38 4.38 -21.74 -4.70
CA GLY A 38 4.70 -22.55 -3.53
C GLY A 38 6.12 -23.15 -3.53
N TYR A 39 6.78 -23.21 -4.69
CA TYR A 39 8.15 -23.70 -4.85
C TYR A 39 9.23 -22.63 -4.65
N ASP A 40 8.89 -21.34 -4.72
CA ASP A 40 9.87 -20.26 -4.48
C ASP A 40 10.04 -20.06 -2.97
N MET A 41 11.22 -20.42 -2.48
CA MET A 41 11.61 -20.34 -1.08
C MET A 41 12.17 -18.97 -0.69
N GLU A 42 12.53 -18.13 -1.66
CA GLU A 42 13.15 -16.82 -1.43
C GLU A 42 12.18 -15.65 -1.65
N VAL A 43 10.96 -15.94 -2.12
CA VAL A 43 9.93 -14.94 -2.41
C VAL A 43 9.70 -13.98 -1.24
N PHE A 44 9.74 -14.46 0.01
CA PHE A 44 9.51 -13.63 1.19
C PHE A 44 10.73 -12.79 1.60
N ALA A 45 11.94 -13.28 1.36
CA ALA A 45 13.16 -12.47 1.50
C ALA A 45 13.14 -11.31 0.49
N LYS A 46 12.78 -11.58 -0.77
CA LYS A 46 12.64 -10.55 -1.81
C LYS A 46 11.50 -9.57 -1.49
N LEU A 47 10.35 -10.07 -1.02
CA LEU A 47 9.24 -9.22 -0.56
C LEU A 47 9.70 -8.29 0.57
N ARG A 48 10.45 -8.80 1.55
CA ARG A 48 11.03 -7.99 2.63
C ARG A 48 11.87 -6.85 2.05
N THR A 49 12.79 -7.15 1.14
CA THR A 49 13.62 -6.12 0.48
C THR A 49 12.76 -5.08 -0.26
N SER A 50 11.70 -5.50 -0.95
CA SER A 50 10.79 -4.60 -1.64
C SER A 50 10.05 -3.67 -0.66
N LEU A 51 9.51 -4.22 0.44
CA LEU A 51 8.84 -3.45 1.50
C LEU A 51 9.77 -2.44 2.18
N GLN A 52 11.07 -2.76 2.30
CA GLN A 52 12.07 -1.84 2.85
C GLN A 52 12.26 -0.60 1.96
N LYS A 53 12.13 -0.72 0.63
CA LYS A 53 12.20 0.42 -0.31
C LYS A 53 11.02 1.38 -0.16
N ILE A 54 9.87 0.91 0.33
CA ILE A 54 8.68 1.75 0.50
C ILE A 54 8.91 2.73 1.66
N PRO A 55 8.77 4.05 1.44
CA PRO A 55 8.92 5.05 2.50
C PRO A 55 7.97 4.80 3.69
N PRO A 56 8.43 4.98 4.94
CA PRO A 56 7.61 4.70 6.13
C PRO A 56 6.25 5.41 6.16
N TYR A 57 6.15 6.63 5.61
CA TYR A 57 4.90 7.37 5.56
C TYR A 57 3.85 6.74 4.62
N LEU A 58 4.27 5.99 3.60
CA LEU A 58 3.39 5.25 2.69
C LEU A 58 2.99 3.89 3.23
N ARG A 59 3.80 3.27 4.10
CA ARG A 59 3.51 1.96 4.71
C ARG A 59 2.20 1.93 5.51
N ARG A 60 1.76 3.09 6.01
CA ARG A 60 0.49 3.24 6.75
C ARG A 60 -0.75 2.93 5.91
N ASN A 61 -0.63 3.08 4.59
CA ASN A 61 -1.70 2.85 3.61
C ASN A 61 -1.28 1.79 2.58
N LEU A 62 -0.57 0.76 3.06
CA LEU A 62 -0.14 -0.36 2.23
C LEU A 62 -1.18 -1.47 2.21
N ILE A 63 -1.49 -1.97 1.02
CA ILE A 63 -2.36 -3.12 0.78
C ILE A 63 -1.55 -4.13 -0.02
N LEU A 64 -1.45 -5.37 0.46
CA LEU A 64 -0.79 -6.45 -0.26
C LEU A 64 -1.81 -7.55 -0.57
N LEU A 65 -1.86 -7.95 -1.84
CA LEU A 65 -2.70 -9.01 -2.38
C LEU A 65 -1.80 -10.09 -2.95
N ASP A 66 -2.04 -11.34 -2.57
CA ASP A 66 -1.26 -12.49 -3.05
C ASP A 66 -1.99 -13.80 -2.73
N ASP A 67 -1.74 -14.83 -3.53
CA ASP A 67 -1.86 -16.21 -3.11
C ASP A 67 -0.50 -16.69 -2.59
N PHE A 68 -0.30 -16.51 -1.29
CA PHE A 68 0.98 -16.82 -0.66
C PHE A 68 1.36 -18.32 -0.72
N ASN A 69 0.45 -19.22 -1.10
CA ASN A 69 0.69 -20.67 -1.08
C ASN A 69 1.21 -21.19 0.28
N CYS A 70 0.69 -20.64 1.37
CA CYS A 70 1.07 -20.95 2.75
C CYS A 70 -0.11 -21.59 3.51
N PRO A 71 -0.47 -22.85 3.21
CA PRO A 71 -1.70 -23.47 3.72
C PRO A 71 -1.63 -23.85 5.20
N ASP A 72 -0.45 -23.86 5.80
CA ASP A 72 -0.19 -24.31 7.17
C ASP A 72 -0.13 -23.16 8.19
N ILE A 73 -0.49 -21.93 7.80
CA ILE A 73 -0.58 -20.80 8.72
C ILE A 73 -1.74 -21.01 9.69
N ASP A 74 -1.43 -20.94 10.98
CA ASP A 74 -2.40 -20.65 12.03
C ASP A 74 -2.48 -19.14 12.26
N TRP A 75 -3.58 -18.54 11.83
CA TRP A 75 -3.85 -17.10 11.96
C TRP A 75 -4.25 -16.66 13.37
N LYS A 76 -4.68 -17.59 14.24
CA LYS A 76 -4.99 -17.27 15.63
C LYS A 76 -3.71 -17.16 16.44
N ASP A 77 -2.83 -18.14 16.26
CA ASP A 77 -1.59 -18.24 17.02
C ASP A 77 -0.41 -17.55 16.31
N MET A 78 -0.61 -17.03 15.09
CA MET A 78 0.42 -16.41 14.25
C MET A 78 1.66 -17.32 14.15
N SER A 79 1.40 -18.60 13.86
CA SER A 79 2.37 -19.70 13.83
C SER A 79 2.23 -20.53 12.56
N ALA A 80 3.27 -21.31 12.23
CA ALA A 80 3.29 -22.17 11.06
C ALA A 80 4.30 -23.30 11.22
N LYS A 81 4.10 -24.38 10.46
CA LYS A 81 4.94 -25.58 10.49
C LYS A 81 6.12 -25.46 9.52
N GLN A 82 5.85 -24.99 8.31
CA GLN A 82 6.81 -24.91 7.23
C GLN A 82 7.75 -23.71 7.40
N PRO A 83 9.06 -23.85 7.10
CA PRO A 83 10.01 -22.74 7.15
C PRO A 83 9.59 -21.53 6.31
N ARG A 84 9.17 -21.77 5.05
CA ARG A 84 8.68 -20.74 4.12
C ARG A 84 7.56 -19.90 4.72
N THR A 85 6.59 -20.58 5.33
CA THR A 85 5.46 -19.93 5.97
C THR A 85 5.87 -19.13 7.21
N ARG A 86 6.83 -19.64 8.01
CA ARG A 86 7.40 -18.89 9.15
C ARG A 86 8.13 -17.63 8.69
N GLU A 87 8.75 -17.64 7.52
CA GLU A 87 9.36 -16.45 6.94
C GLU A 87 8.31 -15.40 6.58
N LEU A 88 7.21 -15.78 5.92
CA LEU A 88 6.08 -14.87 5.70
C LEU A 88 5.57 -14.26 7.01
N LEU A 89 5.40 -15.07 8.06
CA LEU A 89 4.99 -14.57 9.38
C LEU A 89 6.00 -13.60 9.99
N SER A 90 7.30 -13.81 9.75
CA SER A 90 8.35 -12.87 10.15
C SER A 90 8.21 -11.54 9.42
N VAL A 91 8.00 -11.55 8.10
CA VAL A 91 7.75 -10.32 7.31
C VAL A 91 6.49 -9.62 7.80
N ILE A 92 5.40 -10.36 8.03
CA ILE A 92 4.15 -9.79 8.54
C ILE A 92 4.37 -9.06 9.86
N LYS A 93 5.10 -9.67 10.80
CA LYS A 93 5.43 -9.07 12.11
C LYS A 93 6.33 -7.85 11.97
N GLU A 94 7.40 -7.95 11.16
CA GLU A 94 8.38 -6.88 10.95
C GLU A 94 7.74 -5.59 10.39
N PHE A 95 6.82 -5.73 9.43
CA PHE A 95 6.16 -4.58 8.78
C PHE A 95 4.79 -4.24 9.37
N GLY A 96 4.37 -4.91 10.45
CA GLY A 96 3.07 -4.68 11.08
C GLY A 96 1.88 -4.93 10.14
N LEU A 97 2.01 -5.92 9.24
CA LEU A 97 0.93 -6.33 8.35
C LEU A 97 -0.10 -7.17 9.13
N PHE A 98 -1.36 -7.18 8.70
CA PHE A 98 -2.41 -7.94 9.36
C PHE A 98 -3.41 -8.51 8.37
N GLN A 99 -3.68 -9.82 8.46
CA GLN A 99 -4.72 -10.45 7.67
C GLN A 99 -6.07 -9.78 7.95
N ARG A 100 -6.81 -9.45 6.88
CA ARG A 100 -8.09 -8.76 7.02
C ARG A 100 -9.24 -9.49 6.31
N VAL A 101 -8.96 -10.41 5.39
CA VAL A 101 -9.93 -11.39 4.83
C VAL A 101 -9.77 -12.76 5.47
N ARG A 102 -10.89 -13.36 5.90
CA ARG A 102 -11.00 -14.78 6.25
C ARG A 102 -11.97 -15.45 5.27
N GLY A 103 -11.46 -16.23 4.33
CA GLY A 103 -12.24 -16.91 3.29
C GLY A 103 -11.55 -18.18 2.79
N VAL A 104 -12.31 -19.03 2.08
CA VAL A 104 -11.84 -20.33 1.56
C VAL A 104 -10.75 -20.15 0.49
N THR A 105 -10.79 -19.05 -0.27
CA THR A 105 -9.62 -18.52 -0.99
C THR A 105 -8.68 -17.86 0.01
N ARG A 106 -7.62 -18.60 0.33
CA ARG A 106 -6.64 -18.25 1.36
C ARG A 106 -5.77 -17.08 0.88
N LEU A 107 -6.16 -15.88 1.32
CA LEU A 107 -5.35 -14.69 1.68
C LEU A 107 -5.63 -13.42 0.89
N SER A 108 -6.10 -12.40 1.61
CA SER A 108 -6.08 -10.99 1.20
C SER A 108 -6.18 -10.08 2.43
N LEU A 109 -5.54 -8.91 2.38
CA LEU A 109 -5.51 -7.94 3.48
C LEU A 109 -6.56 -6.81 3.31
N VAL A 110 -7.88 -7.10 3.25
CA VAL A 110 -8.92 -6.03 3.26
C VAL A 110 -10.20 -6.36 4.09
N ARG A 111 -10.97 -5.36 4.60
CA ARG A 111 -12.28 -5.52 5.33
C ARG A 111 -13.43 -5.43 4.33
N GLN A 112 -14.60 -5.96 4.68
CA GLN A 112 -15.81 -5.98 3.82
C GLN A 112 -15.51 -6.63 2.48
N VAL A 113 -15.37 -7.95 2.50
CA VAL A 113 -15.00 -8.70 1.32
C VAL A 113 -16.17 -9.52 0.86
N ASN A 114 -16.66 -9.19 -0.33
CA ASN A 114 -17.58 -10.03 -1.06
C ASN A 114 -16.73 -10.99 -1.89
N ILE A 115 -16.92 -12.29 -1.66
CA ILE A 115 -16.38 -13.30 -2.55
C ILE A 115 -17.23 -13.20 -3.82
N LEU A 116 -16.59 -12.85 -4.93
CA LEU A 116 -17.24 -12.86 -6.22
C LEU A 116 -17.27 -14.29 -6.75
N PRO A 117 -18.36 -14.69 -7.44
CA PRO A 117 -18.37 -15.94 -8.18
C PRO A 117 -17.21 -15.95 -9.18
N LYS A 118 -16.79 -17.16 -9.58
CA LYS A 118 -15.71 -17.36 -10.56
C LYS A 118 -15.97 -16.48 -11.79
N LEU A 119 -15.02 -15.60 -12.10
CA LEU A 119 -15.12 -14.68 -13.22
C LEU A 119 -15.00 -15.42 -14.57
N THR A 120 -14.38 -16.61 -14.56
CA THR A 120 -14.25 -17.48 -15.73
C THR A 120 -14.33 -18.95 -15.32
N PHE A 121 -14.77 -19.83 -16.23
CA PHE A 121 -14.81 -21.28 -15.99
C PHE A 121 -13.43 -21.91 -15.74
N SER A 122 -12.35 -21.26 -16.20
CA SER A 122 -10.97 -21.79 -16.12
C SER A 122 -10.21 -21.37 -14.87
N ASN A 123 -10.73 -20.41 -14.09
CA ASN A 123 -10.09 -19.99 -12.83
C ASN A 123 -10.80 -20.69 -11.67
N ASP A 124 -10.08 -21.57 -10.97
CA ASP A 124 -10.58 -22.25 -9.80
C ASP A 124 -10.57 -21.38 -8.53
N HIS A 125 -9.85 -20.26 -8.55
CA HIS A 125 -9.89 -19.23 -7.51
C HIS A 125 -11.16 -18.38 -7.61
N CYS A 126 -11.70 -18.02 -6.44
CA CYS A 126 -12.78 -17.04 -6.34
C CYS A 126 -12.22 -15.62 -6.37
N GLY A 127 -12.90 -14.72 -7.07
CA GLY A 127 -12.57 -13.30 -7.02
C GLY A 127 -12.80 -12.72 -5.62
N LEU A 128 -11.96 -11.78 -5.19
CA LEU A 128 -12.11 -11.08 -3.92
C LEU A 128 -12.42 -9.61 -4.20
N HIS A 129 -13.62 -9.17 -3.85
CA HIS A 129 -13.99 -7.76 -3.90
C HIS A 129 -14.01 -7.19 -2.50
N CYS A 130 -13.31 -6.08 -2.25
CA CYS A 130 -13.09 -5.62 -0.89
C CYS A 130 -13.02 -4.10 -0.76
N LEU A 131 -13.50 -3.56 0.38
CA LEU A 131 -13.49 -2.12 0.65
C LEU A 131 -12.45 -1.74 1.72
N VAL A 132 -11.37 -1.09 1.28
CA VAL A 132 -10.34 -0.57 2.19
C VAL A 132 -10.69 0.85 2.61
N LYS A 133 -10.77 1.09 3.92
CA LYS A 133 -10.67 2.45 4.47
C LYS A 133 -9.18 2.80 4.58
N VAL A 134 -8.77 3.83 3.84
CA VAL A 134 -7.39 4.32 3.78
C VAL A 134 -7.29 5.62 4.58
N TRP A 135 -6.19 5.84 5.28
CA TRP A 135 -5.97 7.08 6.01
C TRP A 135 -5.77 8.24 5.05
N THR A 136 -6.46 9.34 5.30
CA THR A 136 -6.20 10.60 4.60
C THR A 136 -5.01 11.30 5.23
N VAL A 137 -4.10 11.76 4.39
CA VAL A 137 -3.02 12.64 4.84
C VAL A 137 -3.63 14.03 4.97
N ASN A 138 -3.68 14.56 6.18
CA ASN A 138 -3.88 15.98 6.39
C ASN A 138 -2.60 16.69 5.96
N PHE A 139 -2.45 16.93 4.65
CA PHE A 139 -1.47 17.90 4.20
C PHE A 139 -1.86 19.24 4.82
N PRO A 140 -0.96 19.91 5.58
CA PRO A 140 -1.21 21.29 5.93
C PRO A 140 -1.49 22.04 4.62
N THR A 141 -2.57 22.81 4.60
CA THR A 141 -2.88 23.66 3.45
C THR A 141 -1.62 24.45 3.14
N PRO A 142 -1.16 24.52 1.88
CA PRO A 142 -0.08 25.42 1.52
C PRO A 142 -0.42 26.79 2.11
N PRO A 143 0.55 27.46 2.75
CA PRO A 143 0.28 28.76 3.35
C PRO A 143 -0.34 29.67 2.31
N LYS A 144 -1.45 30.32 2.68
CA LYS A 144 -2.14 31.23 1.77
C LYS A 144 -1.16 32.33 1.39
N PRO A 145 -1.03 32.68 0.09
CA PRO A 145 -0.25 33.85 -0.28
C PRO A 145 -0.85 35.07 0.43
N ILE A 146 -0.04 35.75 1.22
CA ILE A 146 -0.43 37.00 1.88
C ILE A 146 0.14 38.13 1.04
N TRP A 147 -0.70 39.10 0.70
CA TRP A 147 -0.24 40.36 0.13
C TRP A 147 0.43 41.17 1.23
N VAL A 148 1.76 41.30 1.15
CA VAL A 148 2.52 42.16 2.06
C VAL A 148 2.66 43.54 1.42
N LEU A 149 2.21 44.56 2.15
CA LEU A 149 2.35 45.96 1.75
C LEU A 149 3.50 46.56 2.57
N GLU A 150 4.64 46.81 1.94
CA GLU A 150 5.70 47.61 2.57
C GLU A 150 5.37 49.10 2.40
N THR A 151 4.96 49.75 3.49
CA THR A 151 4.90 51.20 3.56
C THR A 151 6.27 51.74 3.95
N GLY A 152 7.12 51.99 2.95
CA GLY A 152 8.35 52.75 3.15
C GLY A 152 8.02 54.23 3.38
N CYS A 153 8.40 54.77 4.53
CA CYS A 153 8.48 56.21 4.73
C CYS A 153 9.58 56.76 3.80
N GLN A 154 9.21 57.77 3.00
CA GLN A 154 10.03 58.51 2.03
C GLN A 154 10.07 57.88 0.63
N ASN A 155 9.38 58.56 -0.29
CA ASN A 155 9.25 58.35 -1.73
C ASN A 155 8.15 57.36 -2.18
N ASN A 156 6.95 57.92 -2.38
CA ASN A 156 5.69 57.41 -3.00
C ASN A 156 5.77 56.22 -3.98
N SER A 157 6.32 55.09 -3.57
CA SER A 157 6.35 53.86 -4.37
C SER A 157 5.83 52.71 -3.52
N VAL A 158 4.55 52.41 -3.72
CA VAL A 158 3.91 51.24 -3.12
C VAL A 158 4.39 50.01 -3.87
N LYS A 159 5.14 49.16 -3.18
CA LYS A 159 5.59 47.88 -3.70
C LYS A 159 4.71 46.76 -3.16
N LYS A 160 4.16 45.95 -4.06
CA LYS A 160 3.34 44.77 -3.74
C LYS A 160 4.09 43.53 -4.18
N TRP A 161 4.27 42.60 -3.26
CA TRP A 161 4.89 41.31 -3.57
C TRP A 161 4.10 40.18 -2.90
N LEU A 162 4.16 39.00 -3.54
CA LEU A 162 3.59 37.79 -2.99
C LEU A 162 4.58 37.16 -2.02
N ALA A 163 4.20 37.02 -0.75
CA ALA A 163 5.00 36.29 0.24
C ALA A 163 4.32 34.97 0.61
N TRP A 164 5.14 33.94 0.86
CA TRP A 164 4.73 32.65 1.38
C TRP A 164 5.23 32.55 2.83
N THR A 165 4.33 32.26 3.78
CA THR A 165 4.66 32.13 5.22
C THR A 165 4.87 30.69 5.63
#